data_AF-A0A1S1Q9Q0-F1
#
_entry.id   AF-A0A1S1Q9Q0-F1
#
_cell.length_a   1.000
_cell.length_b   1.000
_cell.length_c   1.000
_cell.angle_alpha   90.00
_cell.angle_beta   90.00
_cell.angle_gamma   90.00
#
_symmetry.space_group_name_H-M   'P 1'
#
loop_
_entity.id
_entity.type
_entity.pdbx_description
1 polymer ?
#
loop_
_entity_poly.entity_id
_entity_poly.type
_entity_poly.pdbx_seq_one_letter_code
_entity_poly.pdbx_strand_id
1 'polypeptide(L)'
;MAAPGFGVNAVDVGGAPMLLTVTSGGDVIHLARAADSASSGRGAAHDFYFDPSRPWLSPTAAHYAWEELLAPRWAETTLCGKVWAVMVGGEGGPLREDGEVAFAPTCRRCLALIDRFYPTPHADQRFSLVAQLAADVVCEQGFAEVRGVPGDQQTELRKRIRKLVRARTGYGTKTFCRETTIYAECRDIYDQHASAHARVAAEALSEFLTADGEAPSGRPADWVVSWEAWDVD
;
A
#
# COMPACT_ATOMS: atom_id res chain seq x y z
N MET A 1 -24.57 -34.23 -9.86
CA MET A 1 -23.27 -33.76 -10.35
C MET A 1 -22.63 -33.02 -9.19
N ALA A 2 -21.45 -33.43 -8.72
CA ALA A 2 -20.74 -32.69 -7.67
C ALA A 2 -20.38 -31.30 -8.23
N ALA A 3 -20.54 -30.26 -7.41
CA ALA A 3 -20.08 -28.93 -7.79
C ALA A 3 -18.58 -28.98 -8.13
N PRO A 4 -18.10 -28.22 -9.13
CA PRO A 4 -16.67 -28.12 -9.38
C PRO A 4 -15.99 -27.65 -8.09
N GLY A 5 -14.97 -28.38 -7.65
CA GLY A 5 -14.21 -28.01 -6.46
C GLY A 5 -13.55 -26.64 -6.64
N PHE A 6 -13.31 -25.94 -5.53
CA PHE A 6 -12.60 -24.66 -5.54
C PHE A 6 -11.17 -24.83 -6.06
N GLY A 7 -10.71 -23.89 -6.87
CA GLY A 7 -9.35 -23.88 -7.40
C GLY A 7 -8.32 -23.39 -6.38
N VAL A 8 -7.12 -23.13 -6.88
CA VAL A 8 -6.03 -22.53 -6.11
C VAL A 8 -6.34 -21.10 -5.68
N ASN A 9 -5.96 -20.73 -4.46
CA ASN A 9 -6.07 -19.38 -3.92
C ASN A 9 -4.94 -18.48 -4.44
N ALA A 10 -5.16 -17.90 -5.60
CA ALA A 10 -4.22 -17.02 -6.29
C ALA A 10 -4.86 -15.66 -6.61
N VAL A 11 -4.03 -14.62 -6.67
CA VAL A 11 -4.41 -13.26 -7.06
C VAL A 11 -3.77 -12.89 -8.40
N ASP A 12 -4.44 -12.04 -9.17
CA ASP A 12 -3.85 -11.44 -10.37
C ASP A 12 -3.02 -10.22 -9.99
N VAL A 13 -1.76 -10.20 -10.42
CA VAL A 13 -0.83 -9.11 -10.20
C VAL A 13 -0.31 -8.65 -11.57
N GLY A 14 -0.96 -7.65 -12.15
CA GLY A 14 -0.57 -7.08 -13.45
C GLY A 14 -0.66 -8.09 -14.60
N GLY A 15 -1.69 -8.96 -14.60
CA GLY A 15 -1.88 -10.02 -15.57
C GLY A 15 -1.07 -11.29 -15.30
N ALA A 16 -0.31 -11.34 -14.21
CA ALA A 16 0.44 -12.52 -13.79
C ALA A 16 -0.22 -13.16 -12.56
N PRO A 17 -0.63 -14.44 -12.61
CA PRO A 17 -1.18 -15.12 -11.45
C PRO A 17 -0.09 -15.37 -10.39
N MET A 18 -0.41 -15.09 -9.14
CA MET A 18 0.47 -15.31 -7.98
C MET A 18 -0.29 -16.04 -6.85
N LEU A 19 0.28 -17.13 -6.37
CA LEU A 19 -0.30 -17.95 -5.30
C LEU A 19 -0.11 -17.29 -3.94
N LEU A 20 -1.17 -17.27 -3.12
CA LEU A 20 -1.07 -16.87 -1.72
C LEU A 20 -0.57 -18.04 -0.88
N THR A 21 0.51 -17.83 -0.14
CA THR A 21 1.26 -18.90 0.54
C THR A 21 1.63 -18.51 1.96
N VAL A 22 1.81 -19.51 2.82
CA VAL A 22 2.35 -19.36 4.17
C VAL A 22 3.70 -20.04 4.29
N THR A 23 4.57 -19.51 5.16
CA THR A 23 5.84 -20.15 5.52
C THR A 23 5.69 -20.94 6.82
N SER A 24 6.58 -21.90 7.08
CA SER A 24 6.59 -22.67 8.33
C SER A 24 6.68 -21.73 9.55
N GLY A 25 5.58 -21.57 10.30
CA GLY A 25 5.55 -20.83 11.56
C GLY A 25 5.33 -19.31 11.48
N GLY A 26 4.68 -18.79 10.43
CA GLY A 26 4.34 -17.36 10.39
C GLY A 26 2.98 -17.06 9.77
N ASP A 27 2.28 -16.09 10.35
CA ASP A 27 0.95 -15.61 9.92
C ASP A 27 1.03 -14.64 8.72
N VAL A 28 2.24 -14.41 8.21
CA VAL A 28 2.47 -13.52 7.09
C VAL A 28 2.13 -14.24 5.79
N ILE A 29 1.24 -13.65 5.01
CA ILE A 29 0.84 -14.16 3.71
C ILE A 29 1.81 -13.65 2.66
N HIS A 30 2.46 -14.59 1.99
CA HIS A 30 3.44 -14.37 0.94
C HIS A 30 2.86 -14.67 -0.44
N LEU A 31 3.50 -14.16 -1.49
CA LEU A 31 3.16 -14.46 -2.88
C LEU A 31 4.20 -15.42 -3.45
N ALA A 32 3.79 -16.44 -4.20
CA ALA A 32 4.65 -17.23 -5.06
C ALA A 32 4.25 -17.04 -6.52
N ARG A 33 5.24 -16.83 -7.40
CA ARG A 33 4.98 -16.65 -8.84
C ARG A 33 4.68 -18.01 -9.48
N ALA A 34 4.07 -17.99 -10.66
CA ALA A 34 4.16 -19.14 -11.56
C ALA A 34 5.63 -19.48 -11.82
N ALA A 35 5.94 -20.77 -11.91
CA ALA A 35 7.25 -21.26 -12.27
C ALA A 35 7.59 -20.83 -13.71
N ASP A 36 8.84 -20.42 -13.93
CA ASP A 36 9.32 -20.15 -15.27
C ASP A 36 9.45 -21.47 -16.05
N SER A 37 9.37 -21.41 -17.38
CA SER A 37 9.43 -22.60 -18.25
C SER A 37 10.71 -23.44 -18.09
N ALA A 38 11.76 -22.89 -17.48
CA ALA A 38 13.02 -23.56 -17.20
C ALA A 38 13.07 -24.28 -15.84
N SER A 39 12.08 -24.07 -14.96
CA SER A 39 12.03 -24.67 -13.62
C SER A 39 10.89 -25.67 -13.50
N SER A 40 11.15 -26.82 -12.87
CA SER A 40 10.06 -27.69 -12.41
C SER A 40 9.31 -26.94 -11.31
N GLY A 41 8.09 -26.49 -11.61
CA GLY A 41 7.23 -25.90 -10.60
C GLY A 41 6.83 -26.92 -9.52
N ARG A 42 6.24 -26.42 -8.44
CA ARG A 42 5.62 -27.22 -7.38
C ARG A 42 4.12 -27.00 -7.32
N GLY A 43 3.41 -27.97 -6.78
CA GLY A 43 1.99 -27.86 -6.43
C GLY A 43 1.76 -26.81 -5.36
N ALA A 44 0.56 -26.20 -5.37
CA ALA A 44 0.07 -25.30 -4.34
C ALA A 44 -0.05 -25.98 -2.97
N ALA A 45 -0.28 -27.29 -2.96
CA ALA A 45 -0.17 -28.14 -1.80
C ALA A 45 0.61 -29.41 -2.14
N HIS A 46 1.23 -30.01 -1.12
CA HIS A 46 1.80 -31.35 -1.26
C HIS A 46 0.70 -32.42 -1.17
N ASP A 47 0.94 -33.56 -1.80
CA ASP A 47 0.07 -34.74 -1.80
C ASP A 47 -0.34 -35.22 -0.39
N PHE A 48 0.56 -35.12 0.60
CA PHE A 48 0.27 -35.51 1.98
C PHE A 48 -0.84 -34.67 2.64
N TYR A 49 -1.18 -33.49 2.09
CA TYR A 49 -2.34 -32.69 2.54
C TYR A 49 -3.67 -33.28 2.08
N PHE A 50 -3.68 -34.38 1.32
CA PHE A 50 -4.89 -35.05 0.87
C PHE A 50 -4.98 -36.49 1.41
N ASP A 51 -4.10 -36.86 2.34
CA ASP A 51 -4.16 -38.14 3.02
C ASP A 51 -5.23 -38.09 4.12
N PRO A 52 -6.38 -38.77 3.94
CA PRO A 52 -7.50 -38.71 4.89
C PRO A 52 -7.20 -39.37 6.23
N SER A 53 -6.08 -40.10 6.34
CA SER A 53 -5.62 -40.66 7.62
C SER A 53 -4.95 -39.63 8.53
N ARG A 54 -4.72 -38.40 8.04
CA ARG A 54 -4.04 -37.35 8.80
C ARG A 54 -4.99 -36.61 9.73
N PRO A 55 -4.69 -36.50 11.03
CA PRO A 55 -5.59 -35.88 12.00
C PRO A 55 -5.69 -34.36 11.86
N TRP A 56 -4.75 -33.69 11.19
CA TRP A 56 -4.72 -32.23 10.97
C TRP A 56 -5.39 -31.79 9.66
N LEU A 57 -5.95 -32.73 8.90
CA LEU A 57 -6.61 -32.41 7.64
C LEU A 57 -7.94 -31.72 7.90
N SER A 58 -8.11 -30.52 7.33
CA SER A 58 -9.40 -29.83 7.39
C SER A 58 -10.45 -30.61 6.59
N PRO A 59 -11.68 -30.79 7.11
CA PRO A 59 -12.80 -31.32 6.33
C PRO A 59 -13.07 -30.52 5.05
N THR A 60 -12.70 -29.23 5.04
CA THR A 60 -12.89 -28.33 3.90
C THR A 60 -11.87 -28.56 2.77
N ALA A 61 -10.79 -29.30 3.01
CA ALA A 61 -9.83 -29.68 1.96
C ALA A 61 -10.50 -30.51 0.84
N ALA A 62 -11.58 -31.24 1.16
CA ALA A 62 -12.38 -31.97 0.18
C ALA A 62 -13.14 -31.06 -0.79
N HIS A 63 -13.27 -29.77 -0.49
CA HIS A 63 -13.93 -28.80 -1.38
C HIS A 63 -13.04 -28.37 -2.55
N TYR A 64 -11.73 -28.64 -2.51
CA TYR A 64 -10.80 -28.18 -3.52
C TYR A 64 -10.66 -29.16 -4.70
N ALA A 65 -10.37 -28.64 -5.88
CA ALA A 65 -9.99 -29.42 -7.05
C ALA A 65 -8.53 -29.91 -6.91
N TRP A 66 -8.34 -31.16 -6.47
CA TRP A 66 -7.01 -31.71 -6.13
C TRP A 66 -6.02 -31.66 -7.29
N GLU A 67 -6.50 -31.90 -8.52
CA GLU A 67 -5.67 -31.82 -9.72
C GLU A 67 -5.04 -30.43 -9.89
N GLU A 68 -5.76 -29.36 -9.56
CA GLU A 68 -5.23 -27.99 -9.64
C GLU A 68 -4.21 -27.70 -8.53
N LEU A 69 -4.45 -28.21 -7.31
CA LEU A 69 -3.56 -27.98 -6.17
C LEU A 69 -2.24 -28.74 -6.32
N LEU A 70 -2.26 -29.90 -6.96
CA LEU A 70 -1.08 -30.74 -7.18
C LEU A 70 -0.30 -30.37 -8.46
N ALA A 71 -0.92 -29.61 -9.37
CA ALA A 71 -0.27 -29.23 -10.62
C ALA A 71 1.03 -28.43 -10.37
N PRO A 72 2.17 -28.82 -10.98
CA PRO A 72 3.48 -28.22 -10.74
C PRO A 72 3.62 -26.85 -11.43
N ARG A 73 2.87 -25.85 -10.95
CA ARG A 73 2.72 -24.54 -11.59
C ARG A 73 3.48 -23.41 -10.90
N TRP A 74 3.86 -23.58 -9.64
CA TRP A 74 4.33 -22.48 -8.79
C TRP A 74 5.82 -22.56 -8.51
N ALA A 75 6.48 -21.41 -8.37
CA ALA A 75 7.89 -21.34 -8.01
C ALA A 75 8.15 -21.93 -6.61
N GLU A 76 9.32 -22.54 -6.41
CA GLU A 76 9.69 -23.15 -5.13
C GLU A 76 9.78 -22.14 -3.98
N THR A 77 10.12 -20.89 -4.31
CA THR A 77 10.22 -19.77 -3.37
C THR A 77 9.18 -18.71 -3.65
N THR A 78 8.80 -18.03 -2.57
CA THR A 78 7.99 -16.80 -2.62
C THR A 78 8.71 -15.68 -3.38
N LEU A 79 7.99 -14.66 -3.79
CA LEU A 79 8.49 -13.45 -4.46
C LEU A 79 9.59 -12.76 -3.66
N CYS A 80 9.55 -12.83 -2.32
CA CYS A 80 10.58 -12.29 -1.44
C CYS A 80 11.71 -13.30 -1.12
N GLY A 81 11.79 -14.45 -1.79
CA GLY A 81 12.87 -15.42 -1.69
C GLY A 81 12.78 -16.41 -0.51
N LYS A 82 11.66 -16.46 0.20
CA LYS A 82 11.44 -17.46 1.26
C LYS A 82 10.89 -18.77 0.70
N VAL A 83 11.33 -19.89 1.25
CA VAL A 83 10.66 -21.18 1.08
C VAL A 83 9.29 -21.12 1.75
N TRP A 84 8.25 -21.59 1.06
CA TRP A 84 6.89 -21.63 1.58
C TRP A 84 6.43 -23.08 1.82
N ALA A 85 5.48 -23.26 2.74
CA ALA A 85 5.02 -24.59 3.15
C ALA A 85 3.84 -25.05 2.27
N VAL A 86 2.79 -24.24 2.22
CA VAL A 86 1.53 -24.57 1.53
C VAL A 86 0.82 -23.27 1.13
N MET A 87 -0.09 -23.37 0.16
CA MET A 87 -1.08 -22.36 -0.14
C MET A 87 -1.94 -22.01 1.09
N VAL A 88 -2.27 -20.74 1.27
CA VAL A 88 -3.24 -20.32 2.30
C VAL A 88 -4.67 -20.63 1.84
N GLY A 89 -5.57 -20.93 2.77
CA GLY A 89 -6.98 -21.19 2.44
C GLY A 89 -7.62 -20.00 1.70
N GLY A 90 -8.46 -20.30 0.72
CA GLY A 90 -9.29 -19.33 -0.01
C GLY A 90 -10.77 -19.63 0.17
N GLU A 91 -11.54 -19.51 -0.91
CA GLU A 91 -13.00 -19.74 -0.90
C GLU A 91 -13.40 -21.14 -0.45
N GLY A 92 -12.55 -22.14 -0.70
CA GLY A 92 -12.80 -23.52 -0.25
C GLY A 92 -12.57 -23.75 1.24
N GLY A 93 -12.10 -22.74 1.99
CA GLY A 93 -11.72 -22.85 3.41
C GLY A 93 -10.24 -23.21 3.62
N PRO A 94 -9.79 -23.38 4.87
CA PRO A 94 -8.40 -23.70 5.16
C PRO A 94 -8.06 -25.15 4.83
N LEU A 95 -6.86 -25.41 4.28
CA LEU A 95 -6.39 -26.77 3.97
C LEU A 95 -6.02 -27.59 5.23
N ARG A 96 -5.76 -26.91 6.35
CA ARG A 96 -5.47 -27.52 7.65
C ARG A 96 -6.50 -27.08 8.66
N GLU A 97 -6.75 -27.90 9.68
CA GLU A 97 -7.70 -27.56 10.75
C GLU A 97 -7.30 -26.28 11.51
N ASP A 98 -5.98 -26.07 11.71
CA ASP A 98 -5.39 -24.88 12.31
C ASP A 98 -5.00 -23.80 11.28
N GLY A 99 -5.46 -23.94 10.04
CA GLY A 99 -5.14 -23.03 8.95
C GLY A 99 -6.05 -21.81 8.89
N GLU A 100 -5.51 -20.71 8.36
CA GLU A 100 -6.25 -19.48 8.12
C GLU A 100 -6.70 -19.36 6.66
N VAL A 101 -7.69 -18.49 6.44
CA VAL A 101 -8.12 -18.05 5.11
C VAL A 101 -7.63 -16.63 4.88
N ALA A 102 -7.05 -16.37 3.71
CA ALA A 102 -6.63 -15.04 3.32
C ALA A 102 -6.83 -14.78 1.83
N PHE A 103 -7.22 -13.55 1.52
CA PHE A 103 -7.50 -13.10 0.14
C PHE A 103 -6.51 -12.04 -0.36
N ALA A 104 -5.53 -11.68 0.47
CA ALA A 104 -4.52 -10.69 0.14
C ALA A 104 -3.18 -11.00 0.82
N PRO A 105 -2.04 -10.64 0.20
CA PRO A 105 -0.73 -10.79 0.81
C PRO A 105 -0.49 -9.72 1.88
N THR A 106 0.19 -10.11 2.97
CA THR A 106 0.55 -9.20 4.07
C THR A 106 2.05 -8.98 4.19
N CYS A 107 2.87 -9.75 3.45
CA CYS A 107 4.31 -9.55 3.42
C CYS A 107 4.69 -8.20 2.78
N ARG A 108 5.21 -7.27 3.58
CA ARG A 108 5.71 -5.96 3.12
C ARG A 108 6.69 -6.05 1.96
N ARG A 109 7.55 -7.07 1.94
CA ARG A 109 8.55 -7.24 0.87
C ARG A 109 7.91 -7.74 -0.42
N CYS A 110 6.94 -8.65 -0.36
CA CYS A 110 6.18 -9.06 -1.54
C CYS A 110 5.38 -7.86 -2.09
N LEU A 111 4.70 -7.11 -1.22
CA LEU A 111 3.96 -5.90 -1.59
C LEU A 111 4.85 -4.87 -2.31
N ALA A 112 6.05 -4.59 -1.78
CA ALA A 112 6.99 -3.68 -2.45
C ALA A 112 7.56 -4.22 -3.78
N LEU A 113 7.49 -5.53 -4.04
CA LEU A 113 7.98 -6.14 -5.27
C LEU A 113 6.88 -6.21 -6.34
N ILE A 114 5.61 -6.38 -5.95
CA ILE A 114 4.49 -6.39 -6.90
C ILE A 114 4.28 -5.04 -7.58
N ASP A 115 4.68 -3.93 -6.95
CA ASP A 115 4.63 -2.60 -7.57
C ASP A 115 5.31 -2.55 -8.95
N ARG A 116 6.29 -3.42 -9.20
CA ARG A 116 7.00 -3.51 -10.50
C ARG A 116 6.19 -4.15 -11.62
N PHE A 117 5.11 -4.85 -11.30
CA PHE A 117 4.23 -5.51 -12.26
C PHE A 117 3.14 -4.58 -12.78
N TYR A 118 2.94 -3.44 -12.12
CA TYR A 118 2.05 -2.41 -12.59
C TYR A 118 2.83 -1.40 -13.45
N PRO A 119 2.23 -0.86 -14.53
CA PRO A 119 2.86 0.19 -15.30
C PRO A 119 3.15 1.39 -14.39
N THR A 120 4.26 2.08 -14.67
CA THR A 120 4.53 3.34 -13.98
C THR A 120 3.37 4.29 -14.26
N PRO A 121 2.72 4.83 -13.22
CA PRO A 121 1.62 5.75 -13.41
C PRO A 121 2.05 6.92 -14.28
N HIS A 122 1.19 7.33 -15.20
CA HIS A 122 1.44 8.55 -15.96
C HIS A 122 1.46 9.73 -14.97
N ALA A 123 2.48 10.58 -15.08
CA ALA A 123 2.52 11.79 -14.27
C ALA A 123 1.32 12.66 -14.64
N ASP A 124 0.50 12.98 -13.64
CA ASP A 124 -0.61 13.91 -13.81
C ASP A 124 -0.07 15.29 -14.27
N GLN A 125 -0.79 15.96 -15.17
CA GLN A 125 -0.40 17.28 -15.68
C GLN A 125 -0.21 18.31 -14.53
N ARG A 126 -0.99 18.17 -13.45
CA ARG A 126 -0.93 19.02 -12.25
C ARG A 126 0.32 18.80 -11.42
N PHE A 127 1.01 17.67 -11.58
CA PHE A 127 2.08 17.22 -10.69
C PHE A 127 3.15 18.28 -10.48
N SER A 128 3.64 18.88 -11.57
CA SER A 128 4.74 19.85 -11.49
C SER A 128 4.31 21.15 -10.80
N LEU A 129 3.11 21.64 -11.09
CA LEU A 129 2.54 22.84 -10.50
C LEU A 129 2.28 22.65 -9.00
N VAL A 130 1.59 21.57 -8.62
CA VAL A 130 1.28 21.28 -7.21
C VAL A 130 2.56 21.09 -6.40
N ALA A 131 3.57 20.41 -6.96
CA ALA A 131 4.85 20.26 -6.28
C ALA A 131 5.57 21.60 -6.04
N GLN A 132 5.48 22.51 -7.02
CA GLN A 132 6.05 23.84 -6.95
C GLN A 132 5.34 24.69 -5.90
N LEU A 133 4.00 24.76 -5.94
CA LEU A 133 3.18 25.49 -4.97
C LEU A 133 3.39 24.99 -3.54
N ALA A 134 3.36 23.68 -3.34
CA ALA A 134 3.62 23.10 -2.01
C ALA A 134 5.02 23.43 -1.51
N ALA A 135 6.03 23.42 -2.40
CA ALA A 135 7.38 23.82 -2.02
C ALA A 135 7.49 25.32 -1.71
N ASP A 136 6.77 26.19 -2.44
CA ASP A 136 6.71 27.63 -2.18
C ASP A 136 6.12 27.90 -0.80
N VAL A 137 4.98 27.29 -0.49
CA VAL A 137 4.32 27.37 0.83
C VAL A 137 5.24 26.88 1.95
N VAL A 138 5.94 25.75 1.77
CA VAL A 138 6.94 25.29 2.77
C VAL A 138 8.08 26.27 2.92
N CYS A 139 8.54 26.93 1.85
CA CYS A 139 9.61 27.92 1.93
C CYS A 139 9.17 29.20 2.64
N GLU A 140 7.90 29.57 2.54
CA GLU A 140 7.31 30.77 3.15
C GLU A 140 6.90 30.56 4.61
N GLN A 141 6.40 29.37 4.95
CA GLN A 141 5.76 29.11 6.24
C GLN A 141 6.42 27.98 7.03
N GLY A 142 7.25 27.15 6.41
CA GLY A 142 7.85 25.96 7.02
C GLY A 142 6.93 24.75 7.09
N PHE A 143 5.68 24.87 6.61
CA PHE A 143 4.71 23.79 6.58
C PHE A 143 3.77 23.91 5.38
N ALA A 144 3.37 22.78 4.79
CA ALA A 144 2.30 22.74 3.79
C ALA A 144 1.48 21.44 3.92
N GLU A 145 0.20 21.55 3.58
CA GLU A 145 -0.74 20.44 3.45
C GLU A 145 -1.22 20.35 2.00
N VAL A 146 -1.03 19.20 1.35
CA VAL A 146 -1.51 18.94 -0.01
C VAL A 146 -2.63 17.92 0.03
N ARG A 147 -3.85 18.29 -0.34
CA ARG A 147 -5.06 17.44 -0.23
C ARG A 147 -5.47 16.83 -1.57
N GLY A 148 -6.13 15.68 -1.53
CA GLY A 148 -6.73 15.04 -2.71
C GLY A 148 -5.71 14.46 -3.68
N VAL A 149 -4.51 14.12 -3.22
CA VAL A 149 -3.44 13.61 -4.10
C VAL A 149 -3.74 12.15 -4.47
N PRO A 150 -3.83 11.82 -5.77
CA PRO A 150 -3.99 10.44 -6.24
C PRO A 150 -2.90 9.52 -5.69
N GLY A 151 -3.29 8.34 -5.19
CA GLY A 151 -2.41 7.44 -4.43
C GLY A 151 -1.11 7.07 -5.15
N ASP A 152 -1.20 6.89 -6.46
CA ASP A 152 -0.13 6.60 -7.39
C ASP A 152 0.86 7.76 -7.60
N GLN A 153 0.45 9.01 -7.34
CA GLN A 153 1.30 10.21 -7.44
C GLN A 153 1.97 10.59 -6.11
N GLN A 154 1.46 10.09 -4.97
CA GLN A 154 1.86 10.56 -3.64
C GLN A 154 3.36 10.39 -3.34
N THR A 155 3.93 9.23 -3.68
CA THR A 155 5.34 8.94 -3.40
C THR A 155 6.28 9.87 -4.16
N GLU A 156 6.01 10.08 -5.45
CA GLU A 156 6.83 10.96 -6.28
C GLU A 156 6.63 12.43 -5.93
N LEU A 157 5.40 12.85 -5.62
CA LEU A 157 5.12 14.22 -5.19
C LEU A 157 5.92 14.58 -3.93
N ARG A 158 5.92 13.69 -2.94
CA ARG A 158 6.72 13.84 -1.71
C ARG A 158 8.22 13.93 -1.97
N LYS A 159 8.75 13.15 -2.92
CA LYS A 159 10.16 13.25 -3.33
C LYS A 159 10.43 14.60 -3.99
N ARG A 160 9.55 15.05 -4.88
CA ARG A 160 9.69 16.30 -5.62
C ARG A 160 9.66 17.52 -4.71
N ILE A 161 8.71 17.59 -3.78
CA ILE A 161 8.60 18.68 -2.78
C ILE A 161 9.89 18.78 -1.96
N ARG A 162 10.36 17.67 -1.38
CA ARG A 162 11.62 17.65 -0.60
C ARG A 162 12.82 18.12 -1.42
N LYS A 163 12.90 17.72 -2.70
CA LYS A 163 13.98 18.15 -3.60
C LYS A 163 13.91 19.65 -3.87
N LEU A 164 12.72 20.19 -4.14
CA LEU A 164 12.52 21.61 -4.42
C LEU A 164 12.84 22.48 -3.20
N VAL A 165 12.33 22.14 -2.03
CA VAL A 165 12.62 22.88 -0.78
C VAL A 165 14.11 22.87 -0.50
N ARG A 166 14.76 21.69 -0.52
CA ARG A 166 16.20 21.57 -0.30
C ARG A 166 17.02 22.38 -1.29
N ALA A 167 16.62 22.41 -2.57
CA ALA A 167 17.32 23.17 -3.60
C ALA A 167 17.25 24.69 -3.36
N ARG A 168 16.19 25.19 -2.74
CA ARG A 168 15.99 26.63 -2.49
C ARG A 168 16.56 27.10 -1.17
N THR A 169 16.46 26.27 -0.13
CA THR A 169 16.77 26.68 1.25
C THR A 169 17.98 25.98 1.84
N GLY A 170 18.44 24.89 1.23
CA GLY A 170 19.49 24.04 1.77
C GLY A 170 19.03 23.10 2.90
N TYR A 171 17.83 23.29 3.45
CA TYR A 171 17.32 22.53 4.59
C TYR A 171 16.68 21.20 4.21
N GLY A 172 16.60 20.30 5.20
CA GLY A 172 15.86 19.06 5.08
C GLY A 172 14.36 19.28 5.28
N THR A 173 13.55 18.47 4.59
CA THR A 173 12.08 18.51 4.74
C THR A 173 11.57 17.11 5.02
N LYS A 174 10.74 16.97 6.06
CA LYS A 174 10.01 15.74 6.35
C LYS A 174 8.68 15.76 5.60
N THR A 175 8.27 14.60 5.10
CA THR A 175 6.96 14.46 4.46
C THR A 175 6.27 13.22 4.98
N PHE A 176 4.96 13.34 5.22
CA PHE A 176 4.10 12.27 5.67
C PHE A 176 2.89 12.18 4.74
N CYS A 177 2.27 11.01 4.68
CA CYS A 177 1.02 10.85 3.96
C CYS A 177 0.00 10.19 4.88
N ARG A 178 -1.23 10.70 4.85
CA ARG A 178 -2.39 10.09 5.49
C ARG A 178 -3.53 10.14 4.47
N GLU A 179 -4.02 8.96 4.10
CA GLU A 179 -5.09 8.80 3.10
C GLU A 179 -4.70 9.48 1.77
N THR A 180 -5.34 10.58 1.40
CA THR A 180 -5.07 11.36 0.18
C THR A 180 -4.32 12.67 0.46
N THR A 181 -3.89 12.88 1.70
CA THR A 181 -3.26 14.13 2.14
C THR A 181 -1.79 13.94 2.44
N ILE A 182 -0.96 14.80 1.83
CA ILE A 182 0.47 14.90 2.09
C ILE A 182 0.76 16.09 2.98
N TYR A 183 1.49 15.85 4.07
CA TYR A 183 2.02 16.89 4.93
C TYR A 183 3.51 17.05 4.67
N ALA A 184 3.97 18.30 4.51
CA ALA A 184 5.38 18.63 4.35
C ALA A 184 5.79 19.65 5.42
N GLU A 185 6.89 19.37 6.11
CA GLU A 185 7.37 20.19 7.23
C GLU A 185 8.88 20.41 7.10
N CYS A 186 9.29 21.67 7.17
CA CYS A 186 10.68 22.09 7.29
C CYS A 186 10.84 22.85 8.60
N ARG A 187 11.33 22.15 9.63
CA ARG A 187 11.43 22.69 11.00
C ARG A 187 12.27 23.95 11.08
N ASP A 188 13.38 24.02 10.36
CA ASP A 188 14.26 25.19 10.37
C ASP A 188 13.55 26.46 9.87
N ILE A 189 12.63 26.33 8.91
CA ILE A 189 11.83 27.44 8.40
C ILE A 189 10.65 27.71 9.33
N TYR A 190 9.99 26.65 9.82
CA TYR A 190 8.89 26.79 10.77
C TYR A 190 9.31 27.56 12.02
N ASP A 191 10.49 27.25 12.56
CA ASP A 191 11.04 27.90 13.75
C ASP A 191 11.35 29.39 13.49
N GLN A 192 11.70 29.79 12.26
CA GLN A 192 11.87 31.21 11.89
C GLN A 192 10.54 31.99 11.93
N HIS A 193 9.42 31.31 11.71
CA HIS A 193 8.07 31.88 11.69
C HIS A 193 7.24 31.54 12.94
N ALA A 194 7.84 30.92 13.97
CA ALA A 194 7.14 30.38 15.13
C ALA A 194 6.24 31.41 15.85
N SER A 195 6.72 32.66 16.00
CA SER A 195 5.94 33.73 16.64
C SER A 195 4.72 34.15 15.81
N ALA A 196 4.83 34.15 14.49
CA ALA A 196 3.71 34.45 13.60
C ALA A 196 2.67 33.32 13.63
N HIS A 197 3.14 32.07 13.60
CA HIS A 197 2.29 30.87 13.71
C HIS A 197 1.55 30.80 15.04
N ALA A 198 2.24 31.08 16.15
CA ALA A 198 1.63 31.11 17.48
C ALA A 198 0.51 32.16 17.58
N ARG A 199 0.70 33.33 16.95
CA ARG A 199 -0.33 34.37 16.89
C ARG A 199 -1.55 33.91 16.10
N VAL A 200 -1.37 33.38 14.90
CA VAL A 200 -2.49 32.89 14.05
C VAL A 200 -3.23 31.75 14.75
N ALA A 201 -2.52 30.82 15.41
CA ALA A 201 -3.14 29.75 16.16
C ALA A 201 -3.95 30.25 17.37
N ALA A 202 -3.44 31.26 18.09
CA ALA A 202 -4.16 31.88 19.20
C ALA A 202 -5.42 32.63 18.74
N GLU A 203 -5.34 33.35 17.62
CA GLU A 203 -6.48 34.02 16.99
C GLU A 203 -7.57 33.02 16.59
N ALA A 204 -7.20 31.93 15.90
CA ALA A 204 -8.14 30.89 15.48
C ALA A 204 -8.80 30.16 16.68
N LEU A 205 -8.02 29.85 17.73
CA LEU A 205 -8.56 29.24 18.95
C LEU A 205 -9.51 30.18 19.68
N SER A 206 -9.16 31.46 19.76
CA SER A 206 -10.03 32.48 20.35
C SER A 206 -11.34 32.58 19.57
N GLU A 207 -11.29 32.62 18.24
CA GLU A 207 -12.47 32.71 17.39
C GLU A 207 -13.40 31.49 17.56
N PHE A 208 -12.85 30.28 17.54
CA PHE A 208 -13.60 29.04 17.78
C PHE A 208 -14.30 29.02 19.15
N LEU A 209 -13.60 29.45 20.19
CA LEU A 209 -14.15 29.52 21.55
C LEU A 209 -15.24 30.59 21.67
N THR A 210 -15.17 31.67 20.88
CA THR A 210 -16.19 32.73 20.87
C THR A 210 -17.39 32.43 19.98
N ALA A 211 -17.25 31.53 19.01
CA ALA A 211 -18.29 31.12 18.07
C ALA A 211 -19.07 29.87 18.54
N ASP A 212 -19.11 29.60 19.85
CA ASP A 212 -19.75 28.43 20.46
C ASP A 212 -19.34 27.08 19.83
N GLY A 213 -18.10 26.97 19.35
CA GLY A 213 -17.54 25.75 18.77
C GLY A 213 -17.92 25.51 17.30
N GLU A 214 -18.53 26.47 16.62
CA GLU A 214 -18.75 26.41 15.17
C GLU A 214 -17.50 26.93 14.44
N ALA A 215 -16.84 26.05 13.67
CA ALA A 215 -15.65 26.44 12.92
C ALA A 215 -16.03 27.48 11.85
N PRO A 216 -15.33 28.62 11.74
CA PRO A 216 -15.61 29.60 10.70
C PRO A 216 -15.57 28.95 9.31
N SER A 217 -16.55 29.30 8.46
CA SER A 217 -16.52 28.97 7.03
C SER A 217 -15.50 29.87 6.31
N GLY A 218 -14.23 29.72 6.68
CA GLY A 218 -13.12 30.48 6.16
C GLY A 218 -12.59 29.91 4.84
N ARG A 219 -11.95 30.78 4.05
CA ARG A 219 -11.07 30.39 2.95
C ARG A 219 -10.12 29.28 3.43
N PRO A 220 -9.82 28.24 2.61
CA PRO A 220 -8.78 27.27 2.95
C PRO A 220 -7.52 28.03 3.34
N ALA A 221 -6.91 27.62 4.45
CA ALA A 221 -5.75 28.31 4.97
C ALA A 221 -4.63 28.38 3.92
N ASP A 222 -3.83 29.44 3.95
CA ASP A 222 -2.81 29.71 2.92
C ASP A 222 -1.73 28.62 2.82
N TRP A 223 -1.66 27.73 3.82
CA TRP A 223 -0.79 26.56 3.81
C TRP A 223 -1.39 25.30 3.16
N VAL A 224 -2.63 25.35 2.67
CA VAL A 224 -3.34 24.23 2.05
C VAL A 224 -3.32 24.35 0.52
N VAL A 225 -2.74 23.36 -0.14
CA VAL A 225 -2.76 23.21 -1.60
C VAL A 225 -3.73 22.08 -1.94
N SER A 226 -4.85 22.38 -2.59
CA SER A 226 -5.75 21.34 -3.09
C SER A 226 -5.27 20.83 -4.45
N TRP A 227 -5.16 19.52 -4.63
CA TRP A 227 -4.80 18.92 -5.92
C TRP A 227 -5.83 19.27 -7.01
N GLU A 228 -7.11 19.23 -6.67
CA GLU A 228 -8.24 19.41 -7.60
C GLU A 228 -8.50 20.87 -7.97
N ALA A 229 -7.91 21.84 -7.26
CA ALA A 229 -8.13 23.26 -7.51
C ALA A 229 -7.39 23.79 -8.75
N TRP A 230 -6.58 22.95 -9.40
CA TRP A 230 -5.74 23.35 -10.52
C TRP A 230 -6.16 22.57 -11.76
N ASP A 231 -6.52 23.27 -12.82
CA ASP A 231 -6.57 22.67 -14.15
C ASP A 231 -5.36 23.12 -14.94
N VAL A 232 -4.77 22.19 -15.68
CA VAL A 232 -3.61 22.47 -16.53
C VAL A 232 -3.99 22.02 -17.93
N ASP A 233 -4.44 22.96 -18.75
CA ASP A 233 -4.72 22.76 -20.18
C ASP A 233 -3.44 22.39 -20.96
#